data_AF-A0A0R3PSL1-F1
#
_entry.id   AF-A0A0R3PSL1-F1
#
_cell.length_a   1.000
_cell.length_b   1.000
_cell.length_c   1.000
_cell.angle_alpha   90.00
_cell.angle_beta   90.00
_cell.angle_gamma   90.00
#
_symmetry.space_group_name_H-M   'P 1'
#
loop_
_entity.id
_entity.type
_entity.pdbx_description
1 polymer ?
#
loop_
_entity_poly.entity_id
_entity_poly.type
_entity_poly.pdbx_seq_one_letter_code
_entity_poly.pdbx_strand_id
1 'polypeptide(L)'
;MYEIEEALNIMKVSVGGICRRVDEEHGCSEAELGKWISIESAFYTPFFVSSCSGTKDIALLKLAESVSDDIHHICLPHLHDTDELYDSTARLFSSGYGSDRVKMTDAECDENLDSRKPDTFCTFERAERNVCHGDSGGGVTTSLEGRHYLVGLVSFGTSCTDLAMGSRAGAQV
;
A
#
# COMPACT_ATOMS: atom_id res chain seq x y z
N MET A 1 15.29 -17.87 8.01
CA MET A 1 13.91 -17.74 7.50
C MET A 1 13.04 -18.24 8.62
N TYR A 2 12.20 -17.38 9.20
CA TYR A 2 11.32 -17.78 10.30
C TYR A 2 10.32 -18.81 9.80
N GLU A 3 9.99 -19.81 10.62
CA GLU A 3 8.81 -20.63 10.35
C GLU A 3 7.57 -19.74 10.36
N ILE A 4 6.56 -20.07 9.55
CA ILE A 4 5.33 -19.27 9.40
C ILE A 4 4.69 -18.95 10.77
N GLU A 5 4.69 -19.93 11.68
CA GLU A 5 4.16 -19.78 13.04
C GLU A 5 5.03 -18.82 13.89
N GLU A 6 6.34 -18.83 13.69
CA GLU A 6 7.27 -17.94 14.40
C GLU A 6 7.13 -16.49 13.93
N ALA A 7 6.87 -16.28 12.63
CA ALA A 7 6.59 -14.97 12.07
C ALA A 7 5.32 -14.34 12.65
N LEU A 8 4.25 -15.11 12.87
CA LEU A 8 3.02 -14.62 13.48
C LEU A 8 3.21 -14.19 14.94
N ASN A 9 4.07 -14.89 15.69
CA ASN A 9 4.34 -14.57 17.10
C ASN A 9 5.09 -13.25 17.30
N ILE A 10 5.86 -12.81 16.29
CA ILE A 10 6.63 -11.56 16.36
C ILE A 10 5.95 -10.40 15.61
N MET A 11 5.00 -10.69 14.71
CA MET A 11 4.33 -9.68 13.91
C MET A 11 3.37 -8.85 14.77
N LYS A 12 3.49 -7.53 14.65
CA LYS A 12 2.61 -6.55 15.30
C LYS A 12 2.29 -5.44 14.32
N VAL A 13 1.11 -4.85 14.46
CA VAL A 13 0.66 -3.68 13.71
C VAL A 13 0.51 -2.51 14.67
N SER A 14 1.01 -1.34 14.28
CA SER A 14 0.76 -0.08 14.99
C SER A 14 -0.45 0.60 14.39
N VAL A 15 -1.41 1.01 15.23
CA VAL A 15 -2.66 1.64 14.81
C VAL A 15 -2.82 3.01 15.48
N GLY A 16 -3.20 4.03 14.70
CA GLY A 16 -3.47 5.39 15.19
C GLY A 16 -2.23 6.27 15.41
N GLY A 17 -1.03 5.75 15.10
CA GLY A 17 0.23 6.50 15.24
C GLY A 17 0.64 7.21 13.95
N ILE A 18 1.25 8.38 14.11
CA ILE A 18 1.95 9.10 13.04
C ILE A 18 3.44 8.70 13.04
N CYS A 19 3.98 8.41 14.22
CA CYS A 19 5.37 8.04 14.44
C CYS A 19 5.55 6.56 14.78
N ARG A 20 6.70 6.00 14.38
CA ARG A 20 7.09 4.61 14.68
C ARG A 20 7.80 4.45 16.03
N ARG A 21 8.46 5.50 16.51
CA ARG A 21 9.22 5.55 17.77
C ARG A 21 9.28 6.99 18.27
N VAL A 22 9.60 7.15 19.56
CA VAL A 22 9.91 8.47 20.12
C VAL A 22 11.18 9.01 19.46
N ASP A 23 11.11 10.24 18.97
CA ASP A 23 12.20 10.96 18.31
C ASP A 23 11.94 12.46 18.49
N GLU A 24 12.35 13.01 19.64
CA GLU A 24 12.06 14.40 20.03
C GLU A 24 12.66 15.41 19.04
N GLU A 25 13.78 15.07 18.40
CA GLU A 25 14.45 15.91 17.39
C GLU A 25 13.56 16.13 16.15
N HIS A 26 12.76 15.12 15.81
CA HIS A 26 11.87 15.14 14.64
C HIS A 26 10.40 15.34 15.02
N GLY A 27 10.11 15.75 16.26
CA GLY A 27 8.76 16.05 16.75
C GLY A 27 7.94 14.84 17.20
N CYS A 28 8.49 13.62 17.12
CA CYS A 28 7.79 12.39 17.49
C CYS A 28 7.77 12.18 19.01
N SER A 29 6.68 12.61 19.65
CA SER A 29 6.44 12.35 21.08
C SER A 29 5.74 11.00 21.33
N GLU A 30 5.64 10.57 22.59
CA GLU A 30 4.86 9.38 22.96
C GLU A 30 3.40 9.47 22.52
N ALA A 31 2.82 10.67 22.49
CA ALA A 31 1.44 10.90 22.07
C ALA A 31 1.22 10.69 20.57
N GLU A 32 2.30 10.69 19.76
CA GLU A 32 2.24 10.46 18.32
C GLU A 32 2.46 8.98 17.94
N LEU A 33 2.71 8.13 18.94
CA LEU A 33 2.84 6.69 18.74
C LEU A 33 1.47 6.02 18.69
N GLY A 34 1.38 4.99 17.85
CA GLY A 34 0.19 4.16 17.76
C GLY A 34 0.16 3.07 18.82
N LYS A 35 -1.02 2.48 19.00
CA LYS A 35 -1.18 1.25 19.78
C LYS A 35 -0.63 0.08 18.98
N TRP A 36 0.33 -0.63 19.55
CA TRP A 36 0.79 -1.90 18.99
C TRP A 36 -0.19 -3.02 19.33
N ILE A 37 -0.66 -3.72 18.29
CA ILE A 37 -1.61 -4.83 18.39
C ILE A 37 -0.98 -6.07 17.76
N SER A 38 -1.05 -7.21 18.46
CA SER A 38 -0.58 -8.49 17.96
C SER A 38 -1.51 -9.07 16.88
N ILE A 39 -0.98 -9.95 16.04
CA ILE A 39 -1.75 -10.65 15.01
C ILE A 39 -2.28 -11.97 15.58
N GLU A 40 -3.59 -12.20 15.49
CA GLU A 40 -4.24 -13.45 15.86
C GLU A 40 -4.08 -14.51 14.75
N SER A 41 -4.25 -14.10 13.50
CA SER A 41 -4.07 -14.95 12.33
C SER A 41 -3.82 -14.11 11.08
N ALA A 42 -3.25 -14.74 10.05
CA ALA A 42 -3.01 -14.07 8.78
C ALA A 42 -3.32 -14.98 7.59
N PHE A 43 -3.76 -14.38 6.50
CA PHE A 43 -3.98 -15.01 5.21
C PHE A 43 -3.08 -14.34 4.16
N TYR A 44 -2.08 -15.08 3.69
CA TYR A 44 -1.13 -14.61 2.68
C TYR A 44 -0.71 -15.74 1.72
N THR A 45 -1.30 -16.92 1.85
CA THR A 45 -0.96 -18.11 1.06
C THR A 45 -0.94 -17.86 -0.46
N PRO A 46 -1.87 -17.11 -1.06
CA PRO A 46 -1.85 -16.88 -2.51
C PRO A 46 -0.55 -16.27 -3.03
N PHE A 47 0.08 -15.36 -2.27
CA PHE A 47 1.34 -14.71 -2.62
C PHE A 47 2.54 -15.68 -2.62
N PHE A 48 2.59 -16.57 -1.63
CA PHE A 48 3.68 -17.55 -1.55
C PHE A 48 3.51 -18.68 -2.55
N VAL A 49 2.27 -19.12 -2.81
CA VAL A 49 1.97 -20.13 -3.82
C VAL A 49 2.30 -19.63 -5.22
N SER A 50 2.14 -18.32 -5.49
CA SER A 50 2.60 -17.71 -6.74
C SER A 50 4.10 -17.47 -6.80
N SER A 51 4.88 -17.92 -5.80
CA SER A 51 6.34 -17.78 -5.76
C SER A 51 6.80 -16.32 -5.91
N CYS A 52 6.06 -15.38 -5.31
CA CYS A 52 6.35 -13.95 -5.39
C CYS A 52 6.44 -13.41 -6.84
N SER A 53 5.66 -13.97 -7.77
CA SER A 53 5.75 -13.64 -9.20
C SER A 53 5.11 -12.30 -9.61
N GLY A 54 4.91 -11.37 -8.65
CA GLY A 54 4.25 -10.08 -8.87
C GLY A 54 2.73 -10.16 -9.06
N THR A 55 2.07 -11.25 -8.64
CA THR A 55 0.60 -11.40 -8.65
C THR A 55 0.12 -11.82 -7.27
N LYS A 56 -1.11 -11.44 -6.92
CA LYS A 56 -1.77 -11.74 -5.65
C LYS A 56 -0.96 -11.24 -4.45
N ASP A 57 -0.37 -10.06 -4.61
CA ASP A 57 0.39 -9.39 -3.55
C ASP A 57 -0.55 -8.71 -2.55
N ILE A 58 -1.26 -9.55 -1.80
CA ILE A 58 -2.22 -9.15 -0.79
C ILE A 58 -2.15 -10.11 0.39
N ALA A 59 -2.22 -9.53 1.59
CA ALA A 59 -2.36 -10.26 2.84
C ALA A 59 -3.51 -9.68 3.68
N LEU A 60 -4.24 -10.54 4.37
CA LEU A 60 -5.23 -10.15 5.37
C LEU A 60 -4.71 -10.53 6.75
N LEU A 61 -4.68 -9.56 7.66
CA LEU A 61 -4.22 -9.76 9.04
C LEU A 61 -5.42 -9.59 9.98
N LYS A 62 -5.71 -10.63 10.76
CA LYS A 62 -6.68 -10.56 11.85
C LYS A 62 -5.96 -10.08 13.11
N LEU A 63 -6.37 -8.93 13.63
CA LEU A 63 -5.83 -8.36 14.86
C LEU A 63 -6.38 -9.12 16.09
N ALA A 64 -5.54 -9.28 17.12
CA ALA A 64 -5.93 -9.92 18.38
C ALA A 64 -6.91 -9.07 19.21
N GLU A 65 -7.01 -7.78 18.91
CA GLU A 65 -7.90 -6.83 19.57
C GLU A 65 -8.60 -5.97 18.52
N SER A 66 -9.81 -5.49 18.84
CA SER A 66 -10.50 -4.53 17.99
C SER A 66 -9.78 -3.17 17.97
N VAL A 67 -9.82 -2.51 16.82
CA VAL A 67 -9.40 -1.11 16.69
C VAL A 67 -10.46 -0.20 17.31
N SER A 68 -10.04 0.91 17.89
CA SER A 68 -10.94 1.89 18.52
C SER A 68 -11.86 2.55 17.49
N ASP A 69 -13.11 2.83 17.87
CA ASP A 69 -14.16 3.32 16.96
C ASP A 69 -13.90 4.74 16.40
N ASP A 70 -13.00 5.51 17.03
CA ASP A 70 -12.54 6.82 16.55
C ASP A 70 -11.57 6.73 15.36
N ILE A 71 -11.07 5.54 15.06
CA ILE A 71 -10.19 5.29 13.91
C ILE A 71 -11.04 4.73 12.77
N HIS A 72 -11.31 5.58 11.79
CA HIS A 72 -12.10 5.22 10.63
C HIS A 72 -11.36 4.27 9.69
N HIS A 73 -12.11 3.35 9.09
CA HIS A 73 -11.63 2.44 8.05
C HIS A 73 -11.85 3.04 6.66
N ILE A 74 -11.08 2.54 5.68
CA ILE A 74 -11.24 2.89 4.27
C ILE A 74 -12.43 2.14 3.65
N CYS A 75 -13.12 2.74 2.67
CA CYS A 75 -14.19 2.05 1.96
C CYS A 75 -13.61 1.04 0.95
N LEU A 76 -14.25 -0.13 0.83
CA LEU A 76 -13.94 -1.11 -0.23
C LEU A 76 -14.96 -1.00 -1.37
N PRO A 77 -14.52 -1.03 -2.64
CA PRO A 77 -15.40 -0.79 -3.79
C PRO A 77 -16.48 -1.85 -3.98
N HIS A 78 -16.25 -3.10 -3.55
CA HIS A 78 -17.14 -4.25 -3.79
C HIS A 78 -18.60 -4.12 -3.29
N LEU A 79 -18.91 -3.12 -2.46
CA LEU A 79 -20.26 -2.87 -1.93
C LEU A 79 -20.91 -1.60 -2.49
N HIS A 80 -20.30 -0.98 -3.49
CA HIS A 80 -20.71 0.31 -4.02
C HIS A 80 -20.71 0.29 -5.55
N ASP A 81 -21.58 1.11 -6.16
CA ASP A 81 -21.58 1.33 -7.61
C ASP A 81 -20.39 2.22 -7.97
N THR A 82 -19.24 1.59 -8.22
CA THR A 82 -17.92 2.24 -8.29
C THR A 82 -17.29 2.14 -9.67
N ASP A 83 -18.10 1.98 -10.72
CA ASP A 83 -17.59 1.90 -12.11
C ASP A 83 -16.73 3.12 -12.47
N GLU A 84 -17.06 4.30 -11.91
CA GLU A 84 -16.28 5.54 -12.05
C GLU A 84 -14.90 5.49 -11.39
N LEU A 85 -14.66 4.59 -10.42
CA LEU A 85 -13.36 4.48 -9.75
C LEU A 85 -12.28 3.82 -10.62
N TYR A 86 -12.69 3.11 -11.66
CA TYR A 86 -11.77 2.41 -12.55
C TYR A 86 -11.35 3.26 -13.76
N ASP A 87 -12.00 4.41 -13.97
CA ASP A 87 -11.59 5.36 -15.02
C ASP A 87 -10.14 5.82 -14.80
N SER A 88 -9.36 5.81 -15.87
CA SER A 88 -8.02 6.39 -15.96
C SER A 88 -7.93 7.85 -15.52
N THR A 89 -9.05 8.61 -15.56
CA THR A 89 -9.09 10.00 -15.10
C THR A 89 -9.21 10.14 -13.58
N ALA A 90 -9.50 9.05 -12.85
CA ALA A 90 -9.64 9.06 -11.41
C ALA A 90 -8.32 9.48 -10.75
N ARG A 91 -8.38 10.53 -9.92
CA ARG A 91 -7.23 10.97 -9.14
C ARG A 91 -6.92 9.94 -8.07
N LEU A 92 -5.67 9.47 -8.06
CA LEU A 92 -5.20 8.49 -7.10
C LEU A 92 -4.38 9.16 -5.99
N PHE A 93 -4.61 8.69 -4.76
CA PHE A 93 -3.92 9.12 -3.56
C PHE A 93 -3.27 7.92 -2.90
N SER A 94 -2.02 8.08 -2.45
CA SER A 94 -1.32 7.07 -1.65
C SER A 94 -0.91 7.72 -0.35
N SER A 95 -1.07 7.01 0.76
CA SER A 95 -0.49 7.42 2.04
C SER A 95 0.93 6.85 2.13
N GLY A 96 1.93 7.69 2.37
CA GLY A 96 3.37 7.35 2.29
C GLY A 96 4.22 8.53 1.83
N TYR A 97 5.47 8.29 1.41
CA TYR A 97 6.42 9.35 0.98
C TYR A 97 6.21 9.90 -0.45
N GLY A 98 5.06 9.65 -1.08
CA GLY A 98 4.72 10.18 -2.41
C GLY A 98 3.25 10.51 -2.54
N SER A 99 2.92 11.80 -2.60
CA SER A 99 1.54 12.28 -2.79
C SER A 99 1.21 12.51 -4.27
N ASP A 100 -0.07 12.23 -4.61
CA ASP A 100 -0.70 12.35 -5.93
C ASP A 100 -0.12 11.46 -7.03
N ARG A 101 -0.80 10.34 -7.29
CA ARG A 101 -0.47 9.43 -8.40
C ARG A 101 -1.39 9.67 -9.59
N VAL A 102 -0.83 9.52 -10.77
CA VAL A 102 -1.60 9.42 -12.01
C VAL A 102 -1.59 7.96 -12.43
N LYS A 103 -2.78 7.37 -12.57
CA LYS A 103 -2.95 6.00 -13.07
C LYS A 103 -2.49 5.96 -14.54
N MET A 104 -1.67 4.97 -14.90
CA MET A 104 -1.36 4.71 -16.30
C MET A 104 -2.53 3.97 -16.95
N THR A 105 -2.69 4.14 -18.25
CA THR A 105 -3.46 3.19 -19.06
C THR A 105 -2.76 1.83 -19.10
N ASP A 106 -3.51 0.80 -19.44
CA ASP A 106 -2.99 -0.55 -19.64
C ASP A 106 -1.83 -0.61 -20.63
N ALA A 107 -1.95 0.10 -21.76
CA ALA A 107 -0.91 0.14 -22.78
C ALA A 107 0.37 0.83 -22.28
N GLU A 108 0.24 1.97 -21.59
CA GLU A 108 1.39 2.66 -20.98
C GLU A 108 2.07 1.80 -19.91
N CYS A 109 1.28 1.04 -19.15
CA CYS A 109 1.78 0.12 -18.14
C CYS A 109 2.54 -1.05 -18.80
N ASP A 110 1.98 -1.66 -19.84
CA ASP A 110 2.62 -2.75 -20.60
C ASP A 110 3.91 -2.31 -21.32
N GLU A 111 4.00 -1.04 -21.74
CA GLU A 111 5.24 -0.48 -22.30
C GLU A 111 6.35 -0.32 -21.26
N ASN A 112 6.01 -0.04 -20.00
CA ASN A 112 6.96 0.27 -18.92
C ASN A 112 7.25 -0.91 -17.99
N LEU A 113 6.38 -1.90 -17.94
CA LEU A 113 6.53 -3.08 -17.09
C LEU A 113 6.47 -4.36 -17.93
N ASP A 114 7.63 -4.99 -18.09
CA ASP A 114 7.71 -6.29 -18.76
C ASP A 114 6.88 -7.34 -18.00
N SER A 115 5.96 -8.00 -18.71
CA SER A 115 5.14 -9.11 -18.16
C SER A 115 4.19 -8.74 -17.01
N ARG A 116 3.55 -7.57 -17.10
CA ARG A 116 2.44 -7.13 -16.23
C ARG A 116 1.44 -8.25 -15.91
N LYS A 117 0.96 -8.29 -14.67
CA LYS A 117 -0.04 -9.28 -14.23
C LYS A 117 -1.47 -8.73 -14.32
N PRO A 118 -2.48 -9.57 -14.61
CA PRO A 118 -3.86 -9.10 -14.80
C PRO A 118 -4.49 -8.42 -13.58
N ASP A 119 -3.99 -8.71 -12.38
CA ASP A 119 -4.47 -8.19 -11.10
C ASP A 119 -3.71 -6.95 -10.63
N THR A 120 -3.07 -6.22 -11.56
CA THR A 120 -2.16 -5.12 -11.26
C THR A 120 -2.41 -3.93 -12.18
N PHE A 121 -2.09 -2.73 -11.69
CA PHE A 121 -2.09 -1.51 -12.50
C PHE A 121 -0.84 -0.66 -12.20
N CYS A 122 -0.42 0.14 -13.16
CA CYS A 122 0.72 1.03 -12.98
C CYS A 122 0.27 2.45 -12.62
N THR A 123 1.16 3.15 -11.93
CA THR A 123 1.07 4.59 -11.72
C THR A 123 2.36 5.25 -12.18
N PHE A 124 2.27 6.47 -12.71
CA PHE A 124 3.47 7.24 -13.03
C PHE A 124 4.32 7.50 -11.78
N GLU A 125 5.61 7.23 -11.91
CA GLU A 125 6.64 7.58 -10.93
C GLU A 125 7.41 8.81 -11.42
N ARG A 126 7.72 9.73 -10.50
CA ARG A 126 8.53 10.94 -10.74
C ARG A 126 9.51 11.10 -9.62
N ALA A 127 10.77 11.47 -9.87
CA ALA A 127 11.83 11.56 -8.86
C ALA A 127 11.41 12.23 -7.52
N GLU A 128 10.53 13.23 -7.58
CA GLU A 128 10.01 13.98 -6.44
C GLU A 128 8.73 13.42 -5.76
N ARG A 129 8.07 12.39 -6.34
CA ARG A 129 6.80 11.81 -5.88
C ARG A 129 6.70 10.31 -6.24
N ASN A 130 7.14 9.41 -5.36
CA ASN A 130 7.17 7.96 -5.63
C ASN A 130 6.80 7.08 -4.43
N VAL A 131 6.59 5.79 -4.74
CA VAL A 131 6.75 4.69 -3.79
C VAL A 131 8.22 4.60 -3.41
N CYS A 132 8.54 4.84 -2.15
CA CYS A 132 9.88 4.54 -1.63
C CYS A 132 9.88 3.19 -0.91
N HIS A 133 11.09 2.72 -0.55
CA HIS A 133 11.23 1.60 0.37
C HIS A 133 10.43 1.87 1.66
N GLY A 134 9.50 0.96 1.98
CA GLY A 134 8.64 1.05 3.15
C GLY A 134 7.19 1.44 2.87
N ASP A 135 6.86 1.86 1.64
CA ASP A 135 5.46 2.17 1.25
C ASP A 135 4.69 0.93 0.75
N SER A 136 5.36 -0.21 0.57
CA SER A 136 4.74 -1.49 0.16
C SER A 136 3.69 -1.95 1.17
N GLY A 137 2.56 -2.42 0.67
CA GLY A 137 1.34 -2.69 1.45
C GLY A 137 0.49 -1.46 1.76
N GLY A 138 0.98 -0.25 1.43
CA GLY A 138 0.23 1.00 1.57
C GLY A 138 -0.99 1.05 0.65
N GLY A 139 -2.09 1.64 1.12
CA GLY A 139 -3.31 1.76 0.34
C GLY A 139 -3.22 2.84 -0.74
N VAL A 140 -3.61 2.50 -1.97
CA VAL A 140 -3.90 3.45 -3.03
C VAL A 140 -5.41 3.67 -3.08
N THR A 141 -5.82 4.93 -2.97
CA THR A 141 -7.21 5.33 -2.83
C THR A 141 -7.63 6.32 -3.91
N THR A 142 -8.92 6.43 -4.14
CA THR A 142 -9.52 7.50 -4.92
C THR A 142 -10.73 8.07 -4.19
N SER A 143 -11.12 9.30 -4.52
CA SER A 143 -12.22 10.00 -3.87
C SER A 143 -13.45 10.02 -4.78
N LEU A 144 -14.57 9.52 -4.28
CA LEU A 144 -15.87 9.55 -4.94
C LEU A 144 -16.91 10.08 -3.95
N GLU A 145 -17.64 11.12 -4.34
CA GLU A 145 -18.66 11.78 -3.51
C GLU A 145 -18.17 12.14 -2.09
N GLY A 146 -16.90 12.53 -1.97
CA GLY A 146 -16.29 12.93 -0.69
C GLY A 146 -15.89 11.77 0.23
N ARG A 147 -15.98 10.51 -0.22
CA ARG A 147 -15.44 9.32 0.47
C ARG A 147 -14.23 8.76 -0.25
N HIS A 148 -13.28 8.23 0.51
CA HIS A 148 -12.13 7.55 -0.05
C HIS A 148 -12.37 6.04 -0.15
N TYR A 149 -12.04 5.49 -1.31
CA TYR A 149 -12.15 4.07 -1.63
C TYR A 149 -10.78 3.49 -1.92
N LEU A 150 -10.49 2.34 -1.34
CA LEU A 150 -9.27 1.57 -1.64
C LEU A 150 -9.40 0.91 -3.01
N VAL A 151 -8.51 1.26 -3.93
CA VAL A 151 -8.51 0.73 -5.32
C VAL A 151 -7.30 -0.13 -5.63
N GLY A 152 -6.27 -0.11 -4.79
CA GLY A 152 -5.08 -0.95 -4.92
C GLY A 152 -4.20 -0.93 -3.69
N LEU A 153 -3.19 -1.80 -3.68
CA LEU A 153 -2.17 -1.89 -2.63
C LEU A 153 -0.81 -1.72 -3.30
N VAL A 154 0.03 -0.86 -2.76
CA VAL A 154 1.37 -0.67 -3.30
C VAL A 154 2.13 -2.00 -3.22
N SER A 155 2.50 -2.57 -4.36
CA SER A 155 3.27 -3.82 -4.43
C SER A 155 4.75 -3.49 -4.46
N PHE A 156 5.23 -2.94 -5.58
CA PHE A 156 6.62 -2.54 -5.78
C PHE A 156 6.73 -1.30 -6.67
N GLY A 157 7.91 -0.71 -6.69
CA GLY A 157 8.25 0.39 -7.58
C GLY A 157 9.74 0.60 -7.66
N THR A 158 10.15 1.54 -8.49
CA THR A 158 11.56 1.90 -8.62
C THR A 158 11.97 2.68 -7.38
N SER A 159 13.15 2.36 -6.82
CA SER A 159 13.59 3.04 -5.60
C SER A 159 13.71 4.55 -5.83
N CYS A 160 13.40 5.34 -4.82
CA CYS A 160 13.49 6.80 -4.89
C CYS A 160 14.91 7.30 -5.23
N THR A 161 15.93 6.54 -4.82
CA THR A 161 17.33 6.81 -5.19
C THR A 161 17.59 6.57 -6.67
N ASP A 162 17.13 5.44 -7.21
CA ASP A 162 17.31 5.08 -8.61
C ASP A 162 16.56 6.05 -9.54
N LEU A 163 15.35 6.46 -9.17
CA LEU A 163 14.58 7.47 -9.90
C LEU A 163 15.27 8.83 -9.90
N ALA A 164 15.86 9.24 -8.77
CA ALA A 164 16.68 10.46 -8.72
C ALA A 164 17.94 10.36 -9.58
N MET A 165 18.43 9.15 -9.85
CA MET A 165 19.55 8.87 -10.75
C MET A 165 19.13 8.65 -12.21
N GLY A 166 17.83 8.80 -12.53
CA GLY A 166 17.31 8.71 -13.89
C GLY A 166 16.96 7.30 -14.36
N SER A 167 16.83 6.33 -13.45
CA SER A 167 16.33 4.99 -13.78
C SER A 167 14.90 5.04 -14.31
N ARG A 168 14.53 4.03 -15.10
CA ARG A 168 13.18 3.90 -15.64
C ARG A 168 12.19 3.55 -14.52
N ALA A 169 11.03 4.18 -14.55
CA ALA A 169 9.89 3.86 -13.70
C ALA A 169 9.37 2.43 -13.98
N GLY A 170 8.95 1.73 -12.94
CA GLY A 170 8.47 0.36 -12.99
C GLY A 170 7.42 0.02 -11.92
N ALA A 171 6.75 1.01 -11.32
CA ALA A 171 5.74 0.79 -10.29
C ALA A 171 4.60 -0.13 -10.70
N GLN A 172 4.30 -1.04 -9.78
CA GLN A 172 3.12 -1.90 -9.79
C GLN A 172 2.33 -1.71 -8.49
N VAL A 173 1.03 -1.50 -8.65
CA VAL A 173 0.01 -1.43 -7.60
C VAL A 173 -1.00 -2.55 -7.83
#